data_AF-A0A962Q985-F1
#
_entry.id   AF-A0A962Q985-F1
#
_cell.length_a   1.000
_cell.length_b   1.000
_cell.length_c   1.000
_cell.angle_alpha   90.00
_cell.angle_beta   90.00
_cell.angle_gamma   90.00
#
_symmetry.space_group_name_H-M   'P 1'
#
loop_
_entity.id
_entity.type
_entity.pdbx_description
1 polymer ?
#
loop_
_entity_poly.entity_id
_entity_poly.type
_entity_poly.pdbx_seq_one_letter_code
_entity_poly.pdbx_strand_id
1 'polypeptide(L)'
;MAGVVGIFVLILVWVLGYQVQLAQSLKEEVSKRQAEEQRRMALEEALADPLATGRVTLRDGRIGISGSVLFSLNSDQLQPEGRALLRTLVGPLRVYLGEREELLMVSGFTDDLPIQKGNSRFADNWELSAQRALTVTRALVEEGMPPTLVFAAAFGAQQ
;
A
#
# COMPACT_ATOMS: atom_id res chain seq x y z
N MET A 1 17.03 2.25 61.56
CA MET A 1 17.80 2.99 60.53
C MET A 1 18.27 2.11 59.38
N ALA A 2 18.87 0.93 59.61
CA ALA A 2 19.39 0.07 58.53
C ALA A 2 18.34 -0.49 57.53
N GLY A 3 17.14 -0.86 57.99
CA GLY A 3 16.11 -1.46 57.12
C GLY A 3 15.53 -0.51 56.05
N VAL A 4 15.43 0.79 56.36
CA VAL A 4 14.92 1.82 55.43
C VAL A 4 15.91 2.06 54.29
N VAL A 5 17.22 2.01 54.58
CA VAL A 5 18.28 2.16 53.58
C VAL A 5 18.29 0.97 52.61
N GLY A 6 18.08 -0.26 53.10
CA GLY A 6 17.98 -1.45 52.23
C GLY A 6 16.80 -1.40 51.26
N ILE A 7 15.62 -0.98 51.72
CA ILE A 7 14.44 -0.80 50.86
C ILE A 7 14.68 0.28 49.80
N PHE A 8 15.30 1.39 50.19
CA PHE A 8 15.63 2.46 49.26
C PHE A 8 16.58 1.99 48.15
N VAL A 9 17.61 1.22 48.50
CA VAL A 9 18.55 0.64 47.51
C VAL A 9 17.83 -0.32 46.56
N LEU A 10 16.93 -1.18 47.06
CA LEU A 10 16.16 -2.10 46.21
C LEU A 10 15.24 -1.36 45.24
N ILE A 11 14.57 -0.29 45.70
CA ILE A 11 13.74 0.56 44.84
C ILE A 11 14.61 1.24 43.77
N LEU A 12 15.79 1.74 44.14
CA LEU A 12 16.69 2.41 43.21
C LEU A 12 17.19 1.45 42.13
N VAL A 13 17.61 0.23 42.50
CA VAL A 13 18.02 -0.82 41.56
C VAL A 13 16.86 -1.20 40.63
N TRP A 14 15.64 -1.33 41.17
CA TRP A 14 14.45 -1.63 40.37
C TRP A 14 14.11 -0.52 39.37
N VAL A 15 14.15 0.75 39.80
CA VAL A 15 13.91 1.92 38.92
C VAL A 15 14.96 2.02 37.83
N LEU A 16 16.25 1.81 38.16
CA LEU A 16 17.31 1.80 37.15
C LEU A 16 17.12 0.66 36.15
N GLY A 17 16.77 -0.54 36.61
CA GLY A 17 16.45 -1.68 35.75
C GLY A 17 15.29 -1.37 34.80
N TYR A 18 14.22 -0.76 35.32
CA TYR A 18 13.06 -0.34 34.53
C TYR A 18 13.43 0.70 33.46
N GLN A 19 14.25 1.70 33.80
CA GLN A 19 14.71 2.72 32.86
C GLN A 19 15.56 2.11 31.73
N VAL A 20 16.41 1.13 32.03
CA VAL A 20 17.21 0.44 31.00
C VAL A 20 16.33 -0.34 30.05
N GLN A 21 15.33 -1.08 30.56
CA GLN A 21 14.38 -1.81 29.72
C GLN A 21 13.58 -0.87 28.81
N LEU A 22 13.12 0.25 29.35
CA LEU A 22 12.36 1.25 28.59
C LEU A 22 13.22 1.89 27.48
N ALA A 23 14.48 2.20 27.78
CA ALA A 23 15.42 2.74 26.80
C ALA A 23 15.71 1.74 25.67
N GLN A 24 15.81 0.45 25.98
CA GLN A 24 15.99 -0.61 24.98
C GLN A 24 14.76 -0.74 24.07
N SER A 25 13.55 -0.80 24.63
CA SER A 25 12.33 -0.88 23.83
C SER A 25 12.12 0.35 22.95
N LEU A 26 12.44 1.54 23.46
CA LEU A 26 12.35 2.78 22.68
C LEU A 26 13.34 2.78 21.52
N LYS A 27 14.59 2.37 21.76
CA LYS A 27 15.63 2.28 20.72
C LYS A 27 15.24 1.29 19.64
N GLU A 28 14.67 0.14 20.03
CA GLU A 28 14.19 -0.86 19.10
C GLU A 28 13.04 -0.31 18.23
N GLU A 29 12.05 0.33 18.85
CA GLU A 29 10.92 0.97 18.16
C GLU A 29 11.37 2.06 17.18
N VAL A 30 12.30 2.92 17.59
CA VAL A 30 12.89 3.97 16.74
C VAL A 30 13.64 3.35 15.56
N SER A 31 14.45 2.31 15.78
CA SER A 31 15.19 1.64 14.71
C SER A 31 14.27 0.97 13.69
N LYS A 32 13.16 0.39 14.14
CA LYS A 32 12.12 -0.18 13.28
C LYS A 32 11.49 0.90 12.40
N ARG A 33 11.07 2.03 13.00
CA ARG A 33 10.49 3.16 12.26
C ARG A 33 11.46 3.77 11.25
N GLN A 34 12.73 3.96 11.64
CA GLN A 34 13.75 4.47 10.73
C GLN A 34 13.98 3.55 9.53
N ALA A 35 14.01 2.23 9.75
CA ALA A 35 14.12 1.26 8.66
C ALA A 35 12.88 1.28 7.75
N GLU A 36 11.68 1.45 8.30
CA GLU A 36 10.46 1.61 7.50
C GLU A 36 10.48 2.89 6.67
N GLU A 37 10.87 4.02 7.24
CA GLU A 37 10.99 5.30 6.55
C GLU A 37 12.02 5.25 5.41
N GLN A 38 13.21 4.72 5.66
CA GLN A 38 14.24 4.57 4.62
C GLN A 38 13.77 3.70 3.45
N ARG A 39 13.05 2.61 3.74
CA ARG A 39 12.50 1.72 2.71
C ARG A 39 11.37 2.38 1.94
N ARG A 40 10.52 3.16 2.61
CA ARG A 40 9.50 3.98 1.95
C ARG A 40 10.16 4.94 0.98
N MET A 41 11.17 5.70 1.41
CA MET A 41 11.92 6.62 0.55
C MET A 41 12.51 5.91 -0.67
N ALA A 42 13.08 4.71 -0.49
CA ALA A 42 13.61 3.92 -1.61
C ALA A 42 12.53 3.50 -2.62
N LEU A 43 11.31 3.18 -2.15
CA LEU A 43 10.17 2.95 -3.04
C LEU A 43 9.77 4.24 -3.75
N GLU A 44 9.71 5.39 -3.07
CA GLU A 44 9.37 6.66 -3.70
C GLU A 44 10.39 7.03 -4.78
N GLU A 45 11.67 6.80 -4.54
CA GLU A 45 12.75 6.99 -5.51
C GLU A 45 12.61 6.05 -6.71
N ALA A 46 12.32 4.76 -6.47
CA ALA A 46 12.08 3.80 -7.54
C ALA A 46 10.80 4.09 -8.36
N LEU A 47 9.84 4.80 -7.76
CA LEU A 47 8.60 5.25 -8.39
C LEU A 47 8.68 6.71 -8.88
N ALA A 48 9.84 7.36 -8.79
CA ALA A 48 9.99 8.79 -9.08
C ALA A 48 9.56 9.15 -10.51
N ASP A 49 9.87 8.30 -11.50
CA ASP A 49 9.51 8.52 -12.91
C ASP A 49 7.97 8.52 -13.11
N PRO A 50 7.22 7.48 -12.71
CA PRO A 50 5.75 7.51 -12.72
C PRO A 50 5.15 8.68 -11.93
N LEU A 51 5.71 9.02 -10.77
CA LEU A 51 5.23 10.12 -9.92
C LEU A 51 5.44 11.48 -10.59
N ALA A 52 6.59 11.72 -11.22
CA ALA A 52 6.93 12.96 -11.91
C ALA A 52 5.99 13.26 -13.09
N THR A 53 5.45 12.22 -13.73
CA THR A 53 4.46 12.39 -14.81
C THR A 53 3.06 12.77 -14.31
N GLY A 54 2.84 12.81 -12.99
CA GLY A 54 1.54 13.13 -12.38
C GLY A 54 0.45 12.07 -12.62
N ARG A 55 0.81 10.94 -13.23
CA ARG A 55 -0.11 9.84 -13.54
C ARG A 55 -0.38 8.95 -12.33
N VAL A 56 0.51 9.01 -11.35
CA VAL A 56 0.50 8.21 -10.14
C VAL A 56 0.68 9.12 -8.93
N THR A 57 -0.01 8.82 -7.84
CA THR A 57 0.20 9.43 -6.52
C THR A 57 0.67 8.36 -5.54
N LEU A 58 1.53 8.74 -4.60
CA LEU A 58 1.94 7.88 -3.50
C LEU A 58 1.59 8.56 -2.18
N ARG A 59 0.76 7.91 -1.37
CA ARG A 59 0.38 8.42 -0.05
C ARG A 59 0.27 7.27 0.93
N ASP A 60 1.05 7.31 2.00
CA ASP A 60 1.04 6.32 3.08
C ASP A 60 1.20 4.85 2.59
N GLY A 61 1.99 4.64 1.53
CA GLY A 61 2.18 3.32 0.92
C GLY A 61 1.06 2.90 -0.06
N ARG A 62 0.10 3.79 -0.36
CA ARG A 62 -0.94 3.58 -1.37
C ARG A 62 -0.57 4.27 -2.66
N ILE A 63 -0.66 3.52 -3.76
CA ILE A 63 -0.45 4.02 -5.11
C ILE A 63 -1.81 4.37 -5.72
N GLY A 64 -2.07 5.66 -5.93
CA GLY A 64 -3.26 6.13 -6.64
C GLY A 64 -2.98 6.29 -8.13
N ILE A 65 -3.81 5.71 -8.98
CA ILE A 65 -3.74 5.88 -10.44
C ILE A 65 -5.08 6.43 -10.90
N SER A 66 -5.06 7.47 -11.73
CA SER A 66 -6.30 8.01 -12.29
C SER A 66 -7.01 6.96 -13.15
N GLY A 67 -8.28 6.72 -12.88
CA GLY A 67 -9.10 5.78 -13.65
C GLY A 67 -9.12 6.11 -15.14
N SER A 68 -9.05 7.39 -15.51
CA SER A 68 -9.02 7.85 -16.92
C SER A 68 -7.76 7.43 -17.69
N VAL A 69 -6.65 7.18 -16.99
CA VAL A 69 -5.41 6.68 -17.59
C VAL A 69 -5.52 5.18 -17.86
N LEU A 70 -6.18 4.45 -16.97
CA LEU A 70 -6.31 2.99 -17.07
C LEU A 70 -7.47 2.58 -17.99
N PHE A 71 -8.59 3.28 -17.94
CA PHE A 71 -9.85 2.88 -18.56
C PHE A 71 -10.56 4.05 -19.23
N SER A 72 -11.24 3.78 -20.33
CA SER A 72 -12.24 4.69 -20.87
C SER A 72 -13.47 4.77 -19.94
N LEU A 73 -14.30 5.80 -20.11
CA LEU A 73 -15.53 5.98 -19.35
C LEU A 73 -16.42 4.73 -19.45
N ASN A 74 -16.95 4.25 -18.32
CA ASN A 74 -17.80 3.04 -18.23
C ASN A 74 -17.19 1.74 -18.80
N SER A 75 -15.87 1.69 -19.00
CA SER A 75 -15.15 0.52 -19.49
C SER A 75 -14.31 -0.12 -18.40
N ASP A 76 -14.18 -1.44 -18.46
CA ASP A 76 -13.25 -2.31 -17.73
C ASP A 76 -12.06 -2.74 -18.58
N GLN A 77 -11.99 -2.30 -19.84
CA GLN A 77 -10.91 -2.63 -20.77
C GLN A 77 -9.72 -1.71 -20.55
N LEU A 78 -8.60 -2.32 -20.20
CA LEU A 78 -7.35 -1.61 -19.95
C LEU A 78 -6.81 -0.98 -21.25
N GLN A 79 -6.55 0.32 -21.21
CA GLN A 79 -5.96 1.06 -22.32
C GLN A 79 -4.47 0.71 -22.48
N PRO A 80 -3.91 0.79 -23.70
CA PRO A 80 -2.49 0.52 -23.94
C PRO A 80 -1.56 1.37 -23.06
N GLU A 81 -1.89 2.65 -22.87
CA GLU A 81 -1.14 3.58 -22.02
C GLU A 81 -1.18 3.16 -20.55
N GLY A 82 -2.35 2.72 -20.08
CA GLY A 82 -2.53 2.19 -18.74
C GLY A 82 -1.72 0.91 -18.53
N ARG A 83 -1.70 0.00 -19.52
CA ARG A 83 -0.89 -1.23 -19.46
C ARG A 83 0.61 -0.92 -19.43
N ALA A 84 1.07 0.04 -20.24
CA ALA A 84 2.47 0.48 -20.21
C ALA A 84 2.86 1.05 -18.84
N LEU A 85 1.98 1.81 -18.20
CA LEU A 85 2.18 2.30 -16.84
C LEU A 85 2.25 1.15 -15.83
N LEU A 86 1.32 0.19 -15.86
CA LEU A 86 1.37 -0.95 -14.94
C LEU A 86 2.67 -1.74 -15.06
N ARG A 87 3.18 -1.92 -16.29
CA ARG A 87 4.44 -2.59 -16.56
C ARG A 87 5.63 -1.90 -15.87
N THR A 88 5.68 -0.57 -15.84
CA THR A 88 6.78 0.15 -15.17
C THR A 88 6.72 0.00 -13.65
N LEU A 89 5.53 -0.25 -13.08
CA LEU A 89 5.35 -0.44 -11.63
C LEU A 89 5.75 -1.83 -11.15
N VAL A 90 5.69 -2.87 -11.99
CA VAL A 90 5.96 -4.26 -11.57
C VAL A 90 7.37 -4.44 -10.99
N GLY A 91 8.39 -3.82 -11.60
CA GLY A 91 9.78 -3.93 -11.15
C GLY A 91 9.96 -3.45 -9.70
N PRO A 92 9.69 -2.16 -9.42
CA PRO A 92 9.76 -1.60 -8.06
C PRO A 92 8.88 -2.35 -7.05
N LEU A 93 7.65 -2.70 -7.43
CA LEU A 93 6.71 -3.40 -6.54
C LEU A 93 7.21 -4.79 -6.14
N ARG A 94 7.81 -5.54 -7.05
CA ARG A 94 8.34 -6.87 -6.74
C ARG A 94 9.48 -6.82 -5.74
N VAL A 95 10.38 -5.84 -5.86
CA VAL A 95 11.48 -5.64 -4.91
C VAL A 95 10.91 -5.30 -3.53
N TYR A 96 9.96 -4.36 -3.48
CA TYR A 96 9.37 -3.91 -2.23
C TYR A 96 8.55 -5.00 -1.51
N LEU A 97 7.71 -5.74 -2.23
CA LEU A 97 6.82 -6.76 -1.65
C LEU A 97 7.56 -8.06 -1.33
N GLY A 98 8.53 -8.45 -2.17
CA GLY A 98 9.28 -9.69 -2.02
C GLY A 98 10.12 -9.74 -0.74
N GLU A 99 10.62 -8.60 -0.26
CA GLU A 99 11.38 -8.51 0.99
C GLU A 99 10.52 -8.64 2.26
N ARG A 100 9.20 -8.47 2.15
CA ARG A 100 8.29 -8.33 3.30
C ARG A 100 7.22 -9.41 3.42
N GLU A 101 7.08 -10.29 2.43
CA GLU A 101 5.92 -11.20 2.31
C GLU A 101 4.58 -10.42 2.37
N GLU A 102 4.61 -9.15 1.96
CA GLU A 102 3.43 -8.29 1.93
C GLU A 102 2.59 -8.54 0.66
N LEU A 103 1.28 -8.33 0.78
CA LEU A 103 0.34 -8.51 -0.31
C LEU A 103 -0.04 -7.15 -0.93
N LEU A 104 -0.03 -7.08 -2.26
CA LEU A 104 -0.55 -5.96 -3.02
C LEU A 104 -2.06 -6.07 -3.17
N MET A 105 -2.79 -5.15 -2.55
CA MET A 105 -4.22 -4.98 -2.77
C MET A 105 -4.47 -4.00 -3.92
N VAL A 106 -5.14 -4.46 -4.97
CA VAL A 106 -5.62 -3.62 -6.06
C VAL A 106 -7.06 -3.20 -5.76
N SER A 107 -7.25 -1.93 -5.42
CA SER A 107 -8.58 -1.37 -5.11
C SER A 107 -9.24 -0.74 -6.32
N GLY A 108 -10.45 -1.18 -6.66
CA GLY A 108 -11.29 -0.57 -7.68
C GLY A 108 -12.31 0.40 -7.07
N PHE A 109 -12.39 1.60 -7.65
CA PHE A 109 -13.39 2.62 -7.33
C PHE A 109 -14.08 3.10 -8.63
N THR A 110 -15.32 3.55 -8.50
CA THR A 110 -16.04 4.29 -9.54
C THR A 110 -16.33 5.71 -9.05
N ASP A 111 -16.81 6.55 -9.96
CA ASP A 111 -17.47 7.80 -9.62
C ASP A 111 -18.86 7.55 -9.00
N ASP A 112 -19.39 8.59 -8.35
CA ASP A 112 -20.72 8.59 -7.71
C ASP A 112 -21.87 8.62 -8.73
N LEU A 113 -21.55 8.83 -10.01
CA LEU A 113 -22.55 8.80 -11.06
C LEU A 113 -23.06 7.37 -11.21
N PRO A 114 -24.39 7.13 -11.13
CA PRO A 114 -24.93 5.80 -11.38
C PRO A 114 -24.56 5.36 -12.79
N ILE A 115 -24.21 4.09 -12.95
CA ILE A 115 -24.11 3.48 -14.29
C ILE A 115 -25.40 3.82 -15.04
N GLN A 116 -25.25 4.54 -16.15
CA GLN A 116 -26.41 5.05 -16.87
C GLN A 116 -27.28 3.87 -17.32
N LYS A 117 -28.61 4.02 -17.20
CA LYS A 117 -29.65 3.00 -17.48
C LYS A 117 -29.65 2.38 -18.90
N GLY A 118 -28.64 2.68 -19.73
CA GLY A 118 -28.41 2.07 -21.05
C GLY A 118 -27.13 1.25 -21.18
N ASN A 119 -26.29 1.15 -20.14
CA ASN A 119 -25.13 0.27 -20.13
C ASN A 119 -25.54 -1.12 -19.62
N SER A 120 -25.82 -2.05 -20.54
CA SER A 120 -26.27 -3.40 -20.21
C SER A 120 -25.16 -4.31 -19.65
N ARG A 121 -23.92 -3.81 -19.58
CA ARG A 121 -22.74 -4.63 -19.27
C ARG A 121 -22.48 -4.84 -17.77
N PHE A 122 -22.87 -3.90 -16.93
CA PHE A 122 -22.66 -3.95 -15.49
C PHE A 122 -23.94 -3.56 -14.75
N ALA A 123 -24.30 -4.32 -13.72
CA ALA A 123 -25.49 -4.11 -12.91
C ALA A 123 -25.40 -2.85 -12.04
N ASP A 124 -24.21 -2.57 -11.50
CA ASP A 124 -23.95 -1.42 -10.64
C ASP A 124 -22.45 -1.03 -10.59
N ASN A 125 -22.16 0.01 -9.82
CA ASN A 125 -20.80 0.50 -9.58
C ASN A 125 -19.91 -0.52 -8.84
N TRP A 126 -20.49 -1.44 -8.06
CA TRP A 126 -19.75 -2.51 -7.41
C TRP A 126 -19.20 -3.50 -8.44
N GLU A 127 -20.02 -3.90 -9.40
CA GLU A 127 -19.60 -4.81 -10.46
C GLU A 127 -18.53 -4.16 -11.36
N LEU A 128 -18.71 -2.90 -11.76
CA LEU A 128 -17.72 -2.19 -12.56
C LEU A 128 -16.39 -2.02 -11.82
N SER A 129 -16.41 -1.64 -10.54
CA SER A 129 -15.18 -1.52 -9.74
C SER A 129 -14.48 -2.85 -9.55
N ALA A 130 -15.23 -3.94 -9.32
CA ALA A 130 -14.68 -5.29 -9.21
C ALA A 130 -14.01 -5.75 -10.51
N GLN A 131 -14.65 -5.53 -11.66
CA GLN A 131 -14.08 -5.91 -12.95
C GLN A 131 -12.82 -5.10 -13.26
N ARG A 132 -12.81 -3.79 -12.99
CA ARG A 132 -11.61 -2.95 -13.16
C ARG A 132 -10.46 -3.41 -12.28
N ALA A 133 -10.70 -3.67 -10.99
CA ALA A 133 -9.68 -4.15 -10.06
C ALA A 133 -9.10 -5.50 -10.52
N LEU A 134 -9.96 -6.40 -11.00
CA LEU A 134 -9.55 -7.70 -11.51
C LEU A 134 -8.75 -7.57 -12.81
N THR A 135 -9.14 -6.68 -13.73
CA THR A 135 -8.40 -6.40 -14.96
C THR A 135 -6.98 -5.90 -14.64
N VAL A 136 -6.84 -4.94 -13.72
CA VAL A 136 -5.52 -4.45 -13.28
C VAL A 136 -4.71 -5.57 -12.64
N THR A 137 -5.32 -6.36 -11.76
CA THR A 137 -4.66 -7.50 -11.10
C THR A 137 -4.10 -8.49 -12.11
N ARG A 138 -4.91 -8.89 -13.10
CA ARG A 138 -4.49 -9.78 -14.18
C ARG A 138 -3.37 -9.17 -15.02
N ALA A 139 -3.49 -7.89 -15.37
CA ALA A 139 -2.44 -7.20 -16.11
C ALA A 139 -1.11 -7.19 -15.33
N LEU A 140 -1.12 -6.89 -14.03
CA LEU A 140 0.09 -6.95 -13.20
C LEU A 140 0.70 -8.36 -13.20
N VAL A 141 -0.12 -9.40 -13.06
CA VAL A 141 0.34 -10.80 -13.13
C VAL A 141 0.96 -11.12 -14.49
N GLU A 142 0.31 -10.72 -15.59
CA GLU A 142 0.82 -10.90 -16.95
C GLU A 142 2.16 -10.18 -17.18
N GLU A 143 2.34 -9.00 -16.59
CA GLU A 143 3.59 -8.24 -16.66
C GLU A 143 4.68 -8.77 -15.69
N GLY A 144 4.39 -9.84 -14.93
CA GLY A 144 5.38 -10.61 -14.18
C GLY A 144 5.30 -10.50 -12.65
N MET A 145 4.18 -10.02 -12.11
CA MET A 145 3.91 -9.98 -10.67
C MET A 145 3.48 -11.39 -10.18
N PRO A 146 4.13 -12.01 -9.17
CA PRO A 146 3.68 -13.27 -8.57
C PRO A 146 2.18 -13.30 -8.17
N PRO A 147 1.36 -14.22 -8.69
CA PRO A 147 -0.08 -14.29 -8.36
C PRO A 147 -0.37 -14.42 -6.86
N THR A 148 0.56 -14.96 -6.09
CA THR A 148 0.44 -15.15 -4.64
C THR A 148 0.58 -13.86 -3.83
N LEU A 149 1.12 -12.79 -4.41
CA LEU A 149 1.34 -11.52 -3.71
C LEU A 149 0.37 -10.42 -4.19
N VAL A 150 -0.66 -10.73 -4.98
CA VAL A 150 -1.60 -9.74 -5.48
C VAL A 150 -3.04 -10.23 -5.40
N PHE A 151 -3.94 -9.36 -4.96
CA PHE A 151 -5.38 -9.62 -4.92
C PHE A 151 -6.17 -8.36 -5.24
N ALA A 152 -7.43 -8.53 -5.65
CA ALA A 152 -8.34 -7.45 -6.01
C ALA A 152 -9.38 -7.21 -4.90
N ALA A 153 -9.72 -5.94 -4.69
CA ALA A 153 -10.83 -5.50 -3.84
C ALA A 153 -11.66 -4.44 -4.57
N ALA A 154 -12.98 -4.44 -4.34
CA ALA A 154 -13.93 -3.55 -4.97
C ALA A 154 -14.67 -2.75 -3.91
N PHE A 155 -14.86 -1.45 -4.15
CA PHE A 155 -15.49 -0.54 -3.18
C PHE A 155 -16.67 0.25 -3.78
N GLY A 156 -17.00 0.03 -5.07
CA GLY A 156 -18.05 0.79 -5.74
C GLY A 156 -17.73 2.29 -5.79
N ALA A 157 -18.73 3.10 -5.50
CA ALA A 157 -18.61 4.56 -5.47
C ALA A 157 -18.03 5.11 -4.16
N GLN A 158 -17.87 4.28 -3.12
CA GLN A 158 -17.45 4.76 -1.81
C GLN A 158 -15.92 4.84 -1.72
N GLN A 159 -15.40 6.03 -1.40
CA GLN A 159 -13.99 6.32 -1.10
C GLN A 159 -13.75 6.43 0.41
#